data_AF-A0A7C6CAA9-F1
#
_entry.id   AF-A0A7C6CAA9-F1
#
_cell.length_a   1.000
_cell.length_b   1.000
_cell.length_c   1.000
_cell.angle_alpha   90.00
_cell.angle_beta   90.00
_cell.angle_gamma   90.00
#
_symmetry.space_group_name_H-M   'P 1'
#
loop_
_entity.id
_entity.type
_entity.pdbx_description
1 polymer ?
#
loop_
_entity_poly.entity_id
_entity_poly.type
_entity_poly.pdbx_seq_one_letter_code
_entity_poly.pdbx_strand_id
1 'polypeptide(L)'
;MSGLPSPKEIAEILDVIGQKVPRFITEMMSGLYSEETAQNMGKAVGAFYQQLIEAGFKPEDALAMTKDYLNTYRTMMDNIKFTN
;
A
#
# COMPACT_ATOMS: atom_id res chain seq x y z
N MET A 1 -23.32 -9.04 36.13
CA MET A 1 -22.67 -8.40 34.97
C MET A 1 -21.19 -8.72 35.06
N SER A 2 -20.71 -9.74 34.36
CA SER A 2 -19.27 -10.06 34.29
C SER A 2 -18.63 -9.10 33.30
N GLY A 3 -18.09 -7.99 33.82
CA GLY A 3 -17.80 -6.79 33.05
C GLY A 3 -16.45 -6.71 32.36
N LEU A 4 -15.52 -7.65 32.58
CA LEU A 4 -14.22 -7.65 31.89
C LEU A 4 -13.75 -9.08 31.62
N PRO A 5 -13.19 -9.34 30.42
CA PRO A 5 -12.59 -10.63 30.10
C PRO A 5 -11.40 -10.91 31.04
N SER A 6 -11.25 -12.18 31.40
CA SER A 6 -10.13 -12.67 32.20
C SER A 6 -8.80 -12.48 31.46
N PRO A 7 -7.66 -12.45 32.19
CA PRO A 7 -6.34 -12.39 31.55
C PRO A 7 -6.10 -13.50 30.51
N LYS A 8 -6.70 -14.67 30.71
CA LYS A 8 -6.62 -15.79 29.75
C LYS A 8 -7.39 -15.49 28.47
N GLU A 9 -8.61 -14.98 28.58
CA GLU A 9 -9.43 -14.59 27.41
C GLU A 9 -8.77 -13.43 26.64
N ILE A 10 -8.14 -12.49 27.35
CA ILE A 10 -7.36 -11.41 26.71
C ILE A 10 -6.15 -11.99 25.96
N ALA A 11 -5.42 -12.94 26.56
CA ALA A 11 -4.29 -13.59 25.90
C ALA A 11 -4.70 -14.36 24.64
N GLU A 12 -5.83 -15.07 24.69
CA GLU A 12 -6.38 -15.79 23.52
C GLU A 12 -6.81 -14.82 22.40
N ILE A 13 -7.44 -13.70 22.75
CA ILE A 13 -7.80 -12.66 21.76
C ILE A 13 -6.54 -12.05 21.13
N LEU A 14 -5.53 -11.72 21.94
CA LEU A 14 -4.27 -11.16 21.45
C LEU A 14 -3.51 -12.14 20.57
N ASP A 15 -3.53 -13.44 20.88
CA ASP A 15 -2.91 -14.48 20.06
C ASP A 15 -3.62 -14.61 18.70
N VAL A 16 -4.95 -14.60 18.68
CA VAL A 16 -5.73 -14.61 17.44
C VAL A 16 -5.47 -13.36 16.59
N ILE A 17 -5.39 -12.18 17.21
CA ILE A 17 -5.08 -10.92 16.52
C ILE A 17 -3.65 -10.97 15.96
N GLY A 18 -2.68 -11.40 16.77
CA GLY A 18 -1.28 -11.54 16.38
C GLY A 18 -1.07 -12.53 15.23
N GLN A 19 -1.93 -13.53 15.09
CA GLN A 19 -1.89 -14.46 13.95
C GLN A 19 -2.59 -13.90 12.70
N LYS A 20 -3.73 -13.21 12.87
CA LYS A 20 -4.58 -12.81 11.72
C LYS A 20 -4.20 -11.47 11.10
N VAL A 21 -3.76 -10.50 11.90
CA VAL A 21 -3.41 -9.16 11.39
C VAL A 21 -2.20 -9.20 10.45
N PRO A 22 -1.07 -9.85 10.78
CA PRO A 22 0.06 -9.94 9.86
C PRO A 22 -0.30 -10.65 8.56
N ARG A 23 -1.07 -11.75 8.66
CA ARG A 23 -1.54 -12.51 7.50
C ARG A 23 -2.39 -11.65 6.56
N PHE A 24 -3.35 -10.89 7.11
CA PHE A 24 -4.19 -10.00 6.33
C PHE A 24 -3.37 -8.91 5.61
N ILE A 25 -2.38 -8.33 6.28
CA ILE A 25 -1.46 -7.37 5.67
C ILE A 25 -0.67 -8.03 4.54
N THR A 26 -0.11 -9.22 4.73
CA THR A 26 0.63 -9.96 3.70
C THR A 26 -0.24 -10.28 2.49
N GLU A 27 -1.46 -10.76 2.70
CA GLU A 27 -2.40 -11.10 1.62
C GLU A 27 -2.81 -9.85 0.83
N MET A 28 -3.11 -8.73 1.52
CA MET A 28 -3.38 -7.45 0.87
C MET A 28 -2.19 -6.94 0.05
N MET A 29 -0.97 -7.05 0.58
CA MET A 29 0.26 -6.70 -0.15
C MET A 29 0.48 -7.61 -1.36
N SER A 30 0.18 -8.91 -1.26
CA SER A 30 0.29 -9.83 -2.40
C SER A 30 -0.68 -9.48 -3.53
N GLY A 31 -1.91 -9.04 -3.19
CA GLY A 31 -2.87 -8.50 -4.15
C GLY A 31 -2.38 -7.22 -4.84
N LEU A 32 -1.63 -6.37 -4.13
CA LEU A 32 -0.99 -5.19 -4.71
C LEU A 32 0.13 -5.52 -5.71
N TYR A 33 0.75 -6.70 -5.63
CA TYR A 33 1.76 -7.18 -6.57
C TYR A 33 1.20 -8.15 -7.63
N SER A 34 -0.12 -8.27 -7.75
CA SER A 34 -0.74 -9.08 -8.82
C SER A 34 -0.48 -8.49 -10.21
N GLU A 35 -0.55 -9.33 -11.24
CA GLU A 35 -0.43 -8.88 -12.63
C GLU A 35 -1.47 -7.80 -12.98
N GLU A 36 -2.70 -7.95 -12.51
CA GLU A 36 -3.77 -6.98 -12.68
C GLU A 36 -3.43 -5.63 -12.03
N THR A 37 -2.93 -5.64 -10.78
CA THR A 37 -2.53 -4.41 -10.10
C THR A 37 -1.34 -3.75 -10.81
N ALA A 38 -0.37 -4.55 -11.29
CA ALA A 38 0.75 -4.03 -12.06
C ALA A 38 0.30 -3.38 -13.38
N GLN A 39 -0.66 -3.99 -14.09
CA GLN A 39 -1.25 -3.40 -15.31
C GLN A 39 -2.01 -2.11 -15.02
N ASN A 40 -2.83 -2.08 -13.97
CA ASN A 40 -3.59 -0.89 -13.58
C ASN A 40 -2.67 0.25 -13.15
N MET A 41 -1.62 -0.05 -12.39
CA MET A 41 -0.59 0.92 -12.02
C MET A 41 0.15 1.47 -13.25
N GLY A 42 0.54 0.59 -14.19
CA GLY A 42 1.18 1.01 -15.45
C GLY A 42 0.31 1.95 -16.28
N LYS A 43 -1.00 1.67 -16.39
CA LYS A 43 -1.97 2.56 -17.06
C LYS A 43 -2.07 3.92 -16.36
N ALA A 44 -2.16 3.94 -15.04
CA ALA A 44 -2.27 5.18 -14.27
C ALA A 44 -1.03 6.06 -14.41
N VAL A 45 0.16 5.46 -14.33
CA VAL A 45 1.46 6.14 -14.54
C VAL A 45 1.55 6.73 -15.95
N GLY A 46 1.20 5.93 -16.96
CA GLY A 46 1.19 6.39 -18.35
C GLY A 46 0.21 7.54 -18.59
N ALA A 47 -1.00 7.44 -18.03
CA ALA A 47 -2.01 8.48 -18.13
C ALA A 47 -1.57 9.79 -17.46
N PHE A 48 -0.97 9.70 -16.27
CA PHE A 48 -0.45 10.87 -15.57
C PHE A 48 0.66 11.57 -16.36
N TYR A 49 1.62 10.81 -16.90
CA TYR A 49 2.64 11.36 -17.78
C TYR A 49 2.05 12.06 -19.01
N GLN A 50 1.09 11.42 -19.70
CA GLN A 50 0.45 12.02 -20.88
C GLN A 50 -0.26 13.33 -20.54
N GLN A 51 -0.97 13.39 -19.41
CA GLN A 51 -1.63 14.62 -18.96
C GLN A 51 -0.64 15.76 -18.68
N LEU A 52 0.55 15.46 -18.16
CA LEU A 52 1.61 16.47 -17.98
C LEU A 52 2.12 16.97 -19.34
N ILE A 53 2.31 16.09 -20.32
CA ILE A 53 2.69 16.51 -21.69
C ILE A 53 1.61 17.40 -22.29
N GLU A 54 0.34 17.00 -22.18
CA GLU A 54 -0.81 17.78 -22.68
C GLU A 54 -0.93 19.13 -21.99
N ALA A 55 -0.58 19.21 -20.70
CA ALA A 55 -0.53 20.46 -19.94
C ALA A 55 0.68 21.35 -20.29
N GLY A 56 1.56 20.91 -21.21
CA GLY A 56 2.69 21.70 -21.72
C GLY A 56 3.99 21.55 -20.94
N PHE A 57 4.09 20.56 -20.05
CA PHE A 57 5.36 20.24 -19.40
C PHE A 57 6.34 19.64 -20.41
N LYS A 58 7.63 19.93 -20.23
CA LYS A 58 8.67 19.30 -21.04
C LYS A 58 8.74 17.80 -20.74
N PRO A 59 9.06 16.94 -21.71
CA PRO A 59 9.13 15.50 -21.51
C PRO A 59 10.00 15.07 -20.33
N GLU A 60 11.15 15.72 -20.15
CA GLU A 60 12.07 15.46 -19.04
C GLU A 60 11.46 15.80 -17.67
N ASP A 61 10.75 16.92 -17.57
CA ASP A 61 10.11 17.38 -16.32
C ASP A 61 8.89 16.49 -16.00
N ALA A 62 8.08 16.18 -16.99
CA ALA A 62 6.93 15.28 -16.86
C ALA A 62 7.35 13.88 -16.40
N LEU A 63 8.46 13.36 -16.94
CA LEU A 63 9.02 12.07 -16.54
C LEU A 63 9.55 12.11 -15.10
N ALA A 64 10.21 13.19 -14.71
CA ALA A 64 10.70 13.37 -13.34
C ALA A 64 9.53 13.40 -12.34
N MET A 65 8.50 14.21 -12.58
CA MET A 65 7.31 14.30 -11.73
C MET A 65 6.56 12.96 -11.62
N THR A 66 6.47 12.23 -12.72
CA THR A 66 5.86 10.89 -12.74
C THR A 66 6.64 9.90 -11.88
N LYS A 67 7.99 9.94 -11.92
CA LYS A 67 8.85 9.11 -11.07
C LYS A 67 8.74 9.49 -9.59
N ASP A 68 8.68 10.78 -9.28
CA ASP A 68 8.54 11.27 -7.91
C ASP A 68 7.19 10.88 -7.29
N TYR A 69 6.13 10.92 -8.09
CA TYR A 69 4.82 10.43 -7.70
C TYR A 69 4.87 8.93 -7.35
N LEU A 70 5.47 8.11 -8.22
CA LEU A 70 5.68 6.67 -7.96
C LEU A 70 6.52 6.40 -6.71
N ASN A 71 7.59 7.17 -6.51
CA ASN A 71 8.44 7.05 -5.34
C ASN A 71 7.69 7.39 -4.05
N THR A 72 6.80 8.38 -4.07
CA THR A 72 5.94 8.73 -2.93
C THR A 72 5.07 7.54 -2.52
N TYR A 73 4.44 6.87 -3.49
CA TYR A 73 3.66 5.64 -3.24
C TYR A 73 4.53 4.51 -2.67
N ARG A 74 5.71 4.32 -3.23
CA ARG A 74 6.65 3.30 -2.74
C ARG A 74 7.07 3.58 -1.30
N THR A 75 7.47 4.81 -0.97
CA THR A 75 7.86 5.20 0.39
C THR A 75 6.71 5.00 1.37
N MET A 76 5.47 5.34 1.00
CA MET A 76 4.29 5.07 1.82
C MET A 76 4.11 3.57 2.09
N MET A 77 4.22 2.73 1.06
CA MET A 77 4.11 1.27 1.22
C MET A 77 5.25 0.68 2.07
N ASP A 78 6.47 1.17 1.89
CA ASP A 78 7.63 0.70 2.65
C ASP A 78 7.48 1.07 4.13
N ASN A 79 6.97 2.26 4.46
CA ASN A 79 6.72 2.68 5.85
C ASN A 79 5.64 1.83 6.54
N ILE A 80 4.64 1.34 5.82
CA ILE A 80 3.60 0.45 6.39
C ILE A 80 4.22 -0.90 6.83
N LYS A 81 5.30 -1.36 6.19
CA LYS A 81 5.98 -2.63 6.53
C LYS A 81 6.78 -2.58 7.84
N PHE A 82 7.05 -1.40 8.41
CA PHE A 82 7.90 -1.21 9.60
C PHE A 82 7.14 -0.90 10.89
N THR A 83 5.81 -1.00 10.91
CA THR A 83 4.99 -0.70 12.11
C THR A 83 4.49 -1.96 12.85
N ASN A 84 5.14 -3.11 12.65
CA ASN A 84 4.95 -4.34 13.45
C ASN A 84 6.23 -4.71 14.17
#